data_AF-A0A556QT37-F1
#
_entry.id   AF-A0A556QT37-F1
#
_cell.length_a   1.000
_cell.length_b   1.000
_cell.length_c   1.000
_cell.angle_alpha   90.00
_cell.angle_beta   90.00
_cell.angle_gamma   90.00
#
_symmetry.space_group_name_H-M   'P 1'
#
loop_
_entity.id
_entity.type
_entity.pdbx_description
1 polymer ?
#
loop_
_entity_poly.entity_id
_entity_poly.type
_entity_poly.pdbx_seq_one_letter_code
_entity_poly.pdbx_strand_id
1 'polypeptide(L)'
;MRDFKEHAASPFLEKHVKEFDIPTVMLNLSKSSQKFIKYMLNRNLFSEEKMLIDIDDFLSVSGYKTKTSVFRILKELCQKDILARTKYRCIYWVNSGLIDKSLDK
;
A
#
# COMPACT_ATOMS: atom_id res chain seq x y z
N MET A 1 -12.63 17.82 -4.13
CA MET A 1 -11.99 16.49 -3.97
C MET A 1 -10.61 16.63 -4.58
N ARG A 2 -9.49 16.39 -3.88
CA ARG A 2 -8.17 16.37 -4.55
C ARG A 2 -8.12 15.13 -5.42
N ASP A 3 -8.14 15.30 -6.72
CA ASP A 3 -7.96 14.23 -7.69
C ASP A 3 -6.58 13.61 -7.50
N PHE A 4 -6.54 12.29 -7.29
CA PHE A 4 -5.29 11.57 -7.21
C PHE A 4 -4.68 11.49 -8.60
N LYS A 5 -3.38 11.77 -8.70
CA LYS A 5 -2.64 11.60 -9.95
C LYS A 5 -2.58 10.11 -10.28
N GLU A 6 -3.10 9.74 -11.44
CA GLU A 6 -2.96 8.38 -11.97
C GLU A 6 -1.61 8.24 -12.66
N HIS A 7 -0.98 7.08 -12.51
CA HIS A 7 0.35 6.82 -13.01
C HIS A 7 0.33 5.70 -14.07
N ALA A 8 0.71 6.04 -15.30
CA ALA A 8 0.82 5.09 -16.42
C ALA A 8 2.04 4.16 -16.29
N ALA A 9 3.13 4.66 -15.70
CA ALA A 9 4.34 3.94 -15.32
C ALA A 9 4.56 4.06 -13.80
N SER A 10 5.31 3.14 -13.19
CA SER A 10 5.56 3.18 -11.74
C SER A 10 6.26 4.49 -11.37
N PRO A 11 5.70 5.31 -10.45
CA PRO A 11 6.40 6.47 -9.93
C PRO A 11 7.55 6.09 -8.99
N PHE A 12 7.71 4.81 -8.70
CA PHE A 12 8.75 4.28 -7.83
C PHE A 12 9.95 3.72 -8.61
N LEU A 13 9.89 3.68 -9.94
CA LEU A 13 11.04 3.35 -10.77
C LEU A 13 11.86 4.61 -11.00
N GLU A 14 13.16 4.54 -10.67
CA GLU A 14 14.20 5.57 -10.81
C GLU A 14 14.47 6.47 -9.59
N LYS A 15 15.58 6.16 -8.88
CA LYS A 15 16.41 7.04 -8.01
C LYS A 15 15.76 7.80 -6.84
N HIS A 16 14.45 7.76 -6.67
CA HIS A 16 13.70 8.39 -5.58
C HIS A 16 12.74 7.42 -4.90
N VAL A 17 13.09 6.13 -4.90
CA VAL A 17 12.48 5.18 -3.97
C VAL A 17 12.77 5.70 -2.57
N LYS A 18 11.80 6.38 -1.98
CA LYS A 18 11.91 6.83 -0.60
C LYS A 18 11.96 5.56 0.23
N GLU A 19 13.14 5.27 0.77
CA GLU A 19 13.30 4.13 1.65
C GLU A 19 12.47 4.37 2.91
N PHE A 20 11.64 3.40 3.20
CA PHE A 20 10.71 3.46 4.31
C PHE A 20 11.01 2.32 5.26
N ASP A 21 11.38 2.68 6.49
CA ASP A 21 11.43 1.72 7.58
C ASP A 21 10.01 1.32 7.98
N ILE A 22 9.69 0.02 7.93
CA ILE A 22 8.35 -0.50 8.21
C ILE A 22 7.84 -0.06 9.59
N PRO A 23 8.59 -0.19 10.70
CA PRO A 23 8.19 0.35 12.00
C PRO A 23 7.79 1.84 11.95
N THR A 24 8.62 2.68 11.34
CA THR A 24 8.37 4.13 11.22
C THR A 24 7.14 4.46 10.39
N VAL A 25 6.93 3.74 9.28
CA VAL A 25 5.71 3.88 8.47
C VAL A 25 4.48 3.48 9.27
N MET A 26 4.54 2.35 9.97
CA MET A 26 3.41 1.82 10.74
C MET A 26 2.94 2.80 11.82
N LEU A 27 3.85 3.50 12.49
CA LEU A 27 3.52 4.54 13.49
C LEU A 27 2.71 5.71 12.91
N ASN A 28 2.90 6.01 11.62
CA ASN A 28 2.27 7.14 10.93
C ASN A 28 0.98 6.79 10.18
N LEU A 29 0.54 5.53 10.29
CA LEU A 29 -0.66 5.01 9.63
C LEU A 29 -1.80 4.83 10.62
N SER A 30 -3.03 4.99 10.14
CA SER A 30 -4.21 4.58 10.88
C SER A 30 -4.16 3.08 11.19
N LYS A 31 -4.80 2.65 12.30
CA LYS A 31 -4.88 1.24 12.69
C LYS A 31 -5.40 0.34 11.55
N SER A 32 -6.28 0.88 10.70
CA SER A 32 -6.81 0.15 9.55
C SER A 32 -5.78 -0.03 8.44
N SER A 33 -5.00 1.01 8.14
CA SER A 33 -3.93 0.93 7.16
C SER A 33 -2.78 0.06 7.65
N GLN A 34 -2.47 0.08 8.95
CA GLN A 34 -1.51 -0.86 9.55
C GLN A 34 -1.95 -2.33 9.36
N LYS A 35 -3.24 -2.65 9.55
CA LYS A 35 -3.76 -4.00 9.27
C LYS A 35 -3.60 -4.38 7.80
N PHE A 36 -3.80 -3.43 6.88
CA PHE A 36 -3.61 -3.66 5.45
C PHE A 36 -2.15 -3.92 5.08
N ILE A 37 -1.21 -3.15 5.65
CA ILE A 37 0.23 -3.41 5.47
C ILE A 37 0.60 -4.80 5.97
N LYS A 38 0.11 -5.22 7.15
CA LYS A 38 0.32 -6.59 7.65
C LYS A 38 -0.25 -7.65 6.71
N TYR A 39 -1.44 -7.43 6.17
CA TYR A 39 -2.04 -8.29 5.15
C TYR A 39 -1.14 -8.41 3.90
N MET A 40 -0.60 -7.29 3.41
CA MET A 40 0.31 -7.26 2.28
C MET A 40 1.62 -7.99 2.56
N LEU A 41 2.22 -7.77 3.74
CA LEU A 41 3.45 -8.45 4.16
C LEU A 41 3.27 -9.96 4.26
N ASN A 42 2.19 -10.41 4.89
CA ASN A 42 1.88 -11.85 5.02
C ASN A 42 1.67 -12.55 3.67
N ARG A 43 1.37 -11.79 2.62
CA ARG A 43 1.17 -12.29 1.25
C ARG A 43 2.32 -11.93 0.31
N ASN A 44 3.42 -11.40 0.85
CA ASN A 44 4.61 -11.00 0.11
C ASN A 44 4.35 -9.99 -1.04
N LEU A 45 3.30 -9.17 -0.94
CA LEU A 45 2.85 -8.28 -2.03
C LEU A 45 3.78 -7.07 -2.25
N PHE A 46 4.74 -6.83 -1.36
CA PHE A 46 5.77 -5.79 -1.52
C PHE A 46 6.94 -6.21 -2.42
N SER A 47 7.05 -7.51 -2.74
CA SER A 47 8.04 -8.02 -3.67
C SER A 47 7.67 -7.78 -5.14
N GLU A 48 6.42 -7.42 -5.41
CA GLU A 48 5.89 -7.19 -6.74
C GLU A 48 5.95 -5.69 -7.12
N GLU A 49 6.17 -5.37 -8.39
CA GLU A 49 6.14 -3.99 -8.90
C GLU A 49 4.71 -3.42 -8.88
N LYS A 50 3.72 -4.29 -9.12
CA LYS A 50 2.29 -3.99 -9.13
C LYS A 50 1.57 -5.05 -8.32
N MET A 51 0.54 -4.63 -7.60
CA MET A 51 -0.38 -5.55 -6.95
C MET A 51 -1.80 -5.37 -7.50
N LEU A 52 -2.51 -6.48 -7.64
CA LEU A 52 -3.96 -6.50 -7.74
C LEU A 52 -4.55 -6.64 -6.34
N ILE A 53 -5.40 -5.70 -5.95
CA ILE A 53 -6.09 -5.74 -4.66
C ILE A 53 -7.46 -6.37 -4.86
N ASP A 54 -7.60 -7.60 -4.39
CA ASP A 54 -8.91 -8.19 -4.18
C ASP A 54 -9.54 -7.57 -2.92
N ILE A 55 -10.47 -6.65 -3.16
CA ILE A 55 -11.18 -5.91 -2.09
C ILE A 55 -12.05 -6.88 -1.28
N ASP A 56 -12.64 -7.89 -1.92
CA ASP A 56 -13.57 -8.81 -1.26
C ASP A 56 -12.80 -9.81 -0.38
N ASP A 57 -11.66 -10.31 -0.85
CA ASP A 57 -10.73 -11.09 -0.01
C ASP A 57 -10.21 -10.26 1.18
N PHE A 58 -9.78 -9.02 0.97
CA PHE A 58 -9.35 -8.16 2.09
C PHE A 58 -10.48 -7.92 3.10
N LEU A 59 -11.71 -7.68 2.66
CA LEU A 59 -12.86 -7.52 3.57
C LEU A 59 -13.08 -8.79 4.41
N SER A 60 -12.94 -9.97 3.81
CA SER A 60 -13.13 -11.25 4.51
C SER A 60 -12.12 -11.49 5.63
N VAL A 61 -10.84 -11.11 5.43
CA VAL A 61 -9.77 -11.35 6.41
C VAL A 61 -9.58 -10.22 7.42
N SER A 62 -10.00 -9.00 7.08
CA SER A 62 -9.80 -7.82 7.93
C SER A 62 -10.92 -7.55 8.92
N GLY A 63 -12.10 -8.13 8.69
CA GLY A 63 -13.32 -7.86 9.44
C GLY A 63 -13.97 -6.51 9.12
N TYR A 64 -13.50 -5.77 8.10
CA TYR A 64 -14.18 -4.57 7.62
C TYR A 64 -15.45 -4.94 6.84
N LYS A 65 -16.51 -4.13 7.02
CA LYS A 65 -17.84 -4.42 6.43
C LYS A 65 -18.12 -3.72 5.10
N THR A 66 -17.32 -2.72 4.72
CA THR A 66 -17.63 -1.83 3.60
C THR A 66 -16.43 -1.55 2.71
N LYS A 67 -16.65 -1.58 1.39
CA LYS A 67 -15.65 -1.20 0.36
C LYS A 67 -15.14 0.23 0.56
N THR A 68 -15.98 1.14 1.07
CA THR A 68 -15.60 2.51 1.42
C THR A 68 -14.45 2.57 2.43
N SER A 69 -14.42 1.65 3.40
CA SER A 69 -13.34 1.57 4.39
C SER A 69 -12.02 1.18 3.73
N VAL A 70 -12.07 0.27 2.76
CA VAL A 70 -10.91 -0.15 1.96
C VAL A 70 -10.40 1.01 1.11
N PHE A 71 -11.27 1.72 0.40
CA PHE A 71 -10.84 2.88 -0.39
C PHE A 71 -10.20 3.98 0.47
N ARG A 72 -10.63 4.16 1.72
CA ARG A 72 -9.98 5.11 2.65
C ARG A 72 -8.57 4.66 3.03
N ILE A 73 -8.38 3.35 3.25
CA ILE A 73 -7.05 2.76 3.50
C ILE A 73 -6.15 2.99 2.28
N LEU A 74 -6.60 2.57 1.09
CA LEU A 74 -5.82 2.71 -0.15
C LEU A 74 -5.45 4.17 -0.44
N LYS A 75 -6.37 5.09 -0.13
CA LYS A 75 -6.13 6.53 -0.21
C LYS A 75 -5.01 6.98 0.72
N GLU A 76 -5.02 6.54 1.98
CA GLU A 76 -3.98 6.87 2.95
C GLU A 76 -2.62 6.32 2.50
N LEU A 77 -2.57 5.07 2.02
CA LEU A 77 -1.33 4.46 1.52
C LEU A 77 -0.78 5.22 0.29
N CYS A 78 -1.65 5.72 -0.59
CA CYS A 78 -1.24 6.58 -1.69
C CYS A 78 -0.68 7.93 -1.22
N GLN A 79 -1.24 8.51 -0.15
CA GLN A 79 -0.75 9.77 0.42
C GLN A 79 0.59 9.64 1.14
N LYS A 80 1.00 8.42 1.48
CA LYS A 80 2.27 8.10 2.13
C LYS A 80 3.31 7.55 1.16
N ASP A 81 3.06 7.61 -0.14
CA ASP A 81 3.93 7.08 -1.19
C ASP A 81 4.26 5.58 -1.02
N ILE A 82 3.36 4.83 -0.37
CA ILE A 82 3.47 3.37 -0.22
C ILE A 82 2.88 2.66 -1.44
N LEU A 83 1.77 3.19 -1.95
CA LEU A 83 1.11 2.75 -3.17
C LEU A 83 0.96 3.92 -4.13
N ALA A 84 0.80 3.63 -5.42
CA ALA A 84 0.32 4.63 -6.38
C ALA A 84 -0.78 4.04 -7.27
N ARG A 85 -1.80 4.86 -7.57
CA ARG A 85 -2.93 4.43 -8.41
C ARG A 85 -2.49 4.26 -9.85
N THR A 86 -2.90 3.13 -10.45
CA THR A 86 -2.93 2.98 -11.89
C THR A 86 -4.26 3.49 -12.45
N LYS A 87 -4.41 3.45 -13.78
CA LYS A 87 -5.69 3.65 -14.47
C LYS A 87 -6.76 2.59 -14.13
N TYR A 88 -6.35 1.45 -13.56
CA TYR A 88 -7.26 0.37 -13.16
C TYR A 88 -7.59 0.49 -11.68
N ARG A 89 -8.89 0.43 -11.36
CA ARG A 89 -9.42 0.73 -10.02
C ARG A 89 -8.83 -0.12 -8.89
N CYS A 90 -8.41 -1.35 -9.19
CA CYS A 90 -7.90 -2.31 -8.20
C CYS A 90 -6.43 -2.65 -8.41
N ILE A 91 -5.73 -2.02 -9.36
CA ILE A 91 -4.30 -2.28 -9.60
C ILE A 91 -3.51 -1.07 -9.13
N TYR A 92 -2.49 -1.33 -8.32
CA TYR A 92 -1.65 -0.32 -7.71
C TYR A 92 -0.19 -0.63 -7.97
N TRP A 93 0.59 0.42 -8.23
CA TRP A 93 2.04 0.33 -8.13
C TRP A 93 2.42 0.22 -6.66
N VAL A 94 3.39 -0.63 -6.36
CA VAL A 94 3.89 -0.84 -5.01
C VAL A 94 5.27 -0.23 -4.89
N ASN A 95 5.50 0.51 -3.81
CA ASN A 95 6.82 1.00 -3.50
C ASN A 95 7.65 -0.12 -2.86
N SER A 96 8.59 -0.68 -3.62
CA SER A 96 9.51 -1.73 -3.15
C SER A 96 10.63 -1.21 -2.22
N GLY A 97 10.68 0.09 -1.94
CA GLY A 97 11.58 0.71 -0.96
C GLY A 97 11.21 0.49 0.50
N LEU A 98 10.20 -0.32 0.78
CA LEU A 98 9.87 -0.72 2.14
C LEU A 98 10.89 -1.74 2.63
N ILE A 99 11.77 -1.28 3.50
CA ILE A 99 12.85 -2.09 4.07
C ILE A 99 12.43 -2.50 5.48
N ASP A 100 12.45 -3.81 5.74
CA ASP A 100 12.29 -4.32 7.09
C ASP A 100 13.63 -4.31 7.82
N LYS A 101 14.00 -3.17 8.42
CA LYS A 101 15.23 -3.05 9.21
C LYS A 101 15.18 -3.82 10.54
N SER A 102 14.05 -4.48 10.87
CA SER A 102 13.98 -5.34 12.05
C SER A 102 14.62 -6.71 11.84
N LEU A 103 14.92 -7.07 10.59
CA LEU A 103 15.61 -8.30 10.19
C LEU A 103 17.14 -8.19 10.21
N ASP A 104 17.70 -6.98 10.31
CA ASP A 104 19.15 -6.73 10.41
C ASP A 104 19.70 -6.92 11.84
N LYS A 105 19.26 -7.97 12.55
CA LYS A 105 19.74 -8.33 13.90
C LYS A 105 20.64 -9.55 13.91
#